data_AF-A0A957UB62-F1
#
_entry.id   AF-A0A957UB62-F1
#
_cell.length_a   1.000
_cell.length_b   1.000
_cell.length_c   1.000
_cell.angle_alpha   90.00
_cell.angle_beta   90.00
_cell.angle_gamma   90.00
#
_symmetry.space_group_name_H-M   'P 1'
#
loop_
_entity.id
_entity.type
_entity.pdbx_description
1 polymer ?
#
loop_
_entity_poly.entity_id
_entity_poly.type
_entity_poly.pdbx_seq_one_letter_code
_entity_poly.pdbx_strand_id
1 'polypeptide(L)'
;WRALLPKLPLTALLRNLARLTANGALVPGDAAVDAVVTRLGNAEALRAARIHPIALLAALTTYARGRGGRGSLVWQPLPAVIDALDRAFYLAFGTVEATGKRIVLALDVSGSMHGGTVAGVVGLTPRVGAAAMALVTAAVEPQVTTVAFSHEMVPIAISPGQRLDDVVRATNDLPFGATDCAKPMVWALENGVSADAFVIYTDSETWFGKIHPAQALQEYRRKTGIPARLVVVAMTSSGFSIADPNDAGMLDVVGFDAAAPQVISDFIAN
;
A
#
# COMPACT_ATOMS: atom_id res chain seq x y z
N TRP A 1 20.79 22.89 9.00
CA TRP A 1 20.24 21.52 9.04
C TRP A 1 20.42 20.83 10.39
N ARG A 2 21.64 20.68 10.91
CA ARG A 2 21.88 20.02 12.22
C ARG A 2 21.06 20.62 13.38
N ALA A 3 20.99 21.95 13.47
CA ALA A 3 20.16 22.63 14.48
C ALA A 3 18.64 22.41 14.34
N LEU A 4 18.16 22.03 13.15
CA LEU A 4 16.74 21.75 12.90
C LEU A 4 16.37 20.30 13.23
N LEU A 5 17.32 19.37 13.16
CA LEU A 5 17.09 17.94 13.31
C LEU A 5 16.31 17.54 14.57
N PRO A 6 16.58 18.11 15.76
CA PRO A 6 15.83 17.79 16.98
C PRO A 6 14.37 18.26 16.93
N LYS A 7 14.07 19.30 16.15
CA LYS A 7 12.75 19.97 16.10
C LYS A 7 11.93 19.61 14.86
N LEU A 8 12.52 18.94 13.88
CA LEU A 8 11.82 18.57 12.64
C LEU A 8 10.69 17.59 12.95
N PRO A 9 9.43 17.84 12.54
CA PRO A 9 8.37 16.85 12.62
C PRO A 9 8.73 15.56 11.86
N LEU A 10 8.21 14.40 12.27
CA LEU A 10 8.56 13.11 11.65
C LEU A 10 8.26 13.08 10.15
N THR A 11 7.11 13.59 9.72
CA THR A 11 6.77 13.71 8.28
C THR A 11 7.80 14.55 7.52
N ALA A 12 8.29 15.64 8.13
CA ALA A 12 9.32 16.47 7.53
C ALA A 12 10.68 15.78 7.52
N LEU A 13 11.01 15.03 8.58
CA LEU A 13 12.23 14.22 8.66
C LEU A 13 12.29 13.23 7.50
N LEU A 14 11.24 12.41 7.32
CA LEU A 14 11.16 11.39 6.27
C LEU A 14 11.40 11.95 4.87
N ARG A 15 10.78 13.10 4.57
CA ARG A 15 10.92 13.78 3.26
C ARG A 15 12.30 14.39 3.03
N ASN A 16 13.09 14.60 4.08
CA ASN A 16 14.37 15.31 4.01
C ASN A 16 15.60 14.44 4.30
N LEU A 17 15.46 13.15 4.63
CA LEU A 17 16.60 12.26 4.92
C LEU A 17 17.69 12.32 3.85
N ALA A 18 17.31 12.20 2.57
CA ALA A 18 18.22 12.30 1.44
C ALA A 18 19.00 13.63 1.41
N ARG A 19 18.30 14.75 1.66
CA ARG A 19 18.88 16.09 1.64
C ARG A 19 19.78 16.36 2.86
N LEU A 20 19.41 15.81 4.00
CA LEU A 20 20.21 15.87 5.22
C LEU A 20 21.53 15.10 5.03
N THR A 21 21.49 13.93 4.42
CA THR A 21 22.70 13.15 4.10
C THR A 21 23.55 13.83 3.03
N ALA A 22 22.95 14.28 1.91
CA ALA A 22 23.66 14.95 0.82
C ALA A 22 24.43 16.21 1.28
N ASN A 23 23.89 16.94 2.26
CA ASN A 23 24.50 18.17 2.79
C ASN A 23 25.44 17.92 3.99
N GLY A 24 25.79 16.67 4.32
CA GLY A 24 26.68 16.34 5.44
C GLY A 24 26.07 16.56 6.83
N ALA A 25 24.74 16.71 6.93
CA ALA A 25 24.06 16.80 8.23
C ALA A 25 23.92 15.43 8.90
N LEU A 26 23.87 14.35 8.11
CA LEU A 26 23.94 12.96 8.57
C LEU A 26 25.24 12.36 8.06
N VAL A 27 26.12 11.98 8.97
CA VAL A 27 27.45 11.41 8.69
C VAL A 27 27.54 10.06 9.42
N PRO A 28 28.11 9.01 8.81
CA PRO A 28 28.27 7.72 9.49
C PRO A 28 28.93 7.86 10.87
N GLY A 29 28.37 7.23 11.89
CA GLY A 29 28.90 7.23 13.26
C GLY A 29 28.70 8.53 14.06
N ASP A 30 28.00 9.53 13.52
CA ASP A 30 27.68 10.77 14.23
C ASP A 30 26.37 10.63 15.03
N ALA A 31 26.29 11.29 16.18
CA ALA A 31 25.10 11.34 17.05
C ALA A 31 23.84 11.84 16.34
N ALA A 32 23.98 12.59 15.25
CA ALA A 32 22.86 12.99 14.40
C ALA A 32 22.14 11.77 13.76
N VAL A 33 22.89 10.73 13.38
CA VAL A 33 22.33 9.48 12.86
C VAL A 33 21.60 8.73 13.96
N ASP A 34 22.20 8.62 15.14
CA ASP A 34 21.57 7.96 16.30
C ASP A 34 20.26 8.65 16.70
N ALA A 35 20.22 9.98 16.63
CA ALA A 35 19.00 10.75 16.85
C ALA A 35 17.91 10.42 15.81
N VAL A 36 18.27 10.28 14.52
CA VAL A 36 17.32 9.86 13.49
C VAL A 36 16.81 8.44 13.75
N VAL A 37 17.72 7.50 14.01
CA VAL A 37 17.38 6.08 14.28
C VAL A 37 16.46 5.97 15.49
N THR A 38 16.78 6.66 16.59
CA THR A 38 15.97 6.68 17.81
C THR A 38 14.56 7.20 17.53
N ARG A 39 14.45 8.27 16.73
CA ARG A 39 13.15 8.86 16.40
C ARG A 39 12.31 7.98 15.49
N LEU A 40 12.92 7.29 14.52
CA LEU A 40 12.23 6.34 13.65
C LEU A 40 11.82 5.06 14.40
N GLY A 41 12.57 4.66 15.43
CA GLY A 41 12.25 3.52 16.28
C GLY A 41 11.21 3.78 17.37
N ASN A 42 10.68 5.00 17.50
CA ASN A 42 9.72 5.35 18.53
C ASN A 42 8.27 5.17 18.03
N ALA A 43 7.65 4.03 18.39
CA ALA A 43 6.29 3.70 17.99
C ALA A 43 5.23 4.71 18.46
N GLU A 44 5.38 5.27 19.67
CA GLU A 44 4.46 6.29 20.18
C GLU A 44 4.56 7.58 19.37
N ALA A 45 5.76 7.99 19.00
CA ALA A 45 5.98 9.16 18.17
C ALA A 45 5.43 8.96 16.74
N LEU A 46 5.62 7.77 16.15
CA LEU A 46 5.02 7.42 14.86
C LEU A 46 3.49 7.50 14.91
N ARG A 47 2.87 6.98 15.98
CA ARG A 47 1.42 7.05 16.20
C ARG A 47 0.92 8.49 16.40
N ALA A 48 1.58 9.26 17.27
CA ALA A 48 1.22 10.65 17.53
C ALA A 48 1.31 11.52 16.26
N ALA A 49 2.28 11.23 15.39
CA ALA A 49 2.44 11.90 14.11
C ALA A 49 1.60 11.29 12.96
N ARG A 50 0.80 10.24 13.23
CA ARG A 50 -0.05 9.53 12.26
C ARG A 50 0.72 9.11 11.00
N ILE A 51 1.93 8.57 11.20
CA ILE A 51 2.79 8.14 10.09
C ILE A 51 2.31 6.80 9.56
N HIS A 52 1.62 6.81 8.42
CA HIS A 52 1.19 5.57 7.76
C HIS A 52 2.40 4.75 7.26
N PRO A 53 2.39 3.40 7.35
CA PRO A 53 3.47 2.53 6.87
C PRO A 53 3.93 2.83 5.43
N ILE A 54 3.01 3.13 4.51
CA ILE A 54 3.36 3.44 3.12
C ILE A 54 4.29 4.66 2.98
N ALA A 55 4.19 5.65 3.88
CA ALA A 55 5.07 6.82 3.86
C ALA A 55 6.50 6.44 4.24
N LEU A 56 6.66 5.46 5.12
CA LEU A 56 7.97 4.90 5.50
C LEU A 56 8.55 4.04 4.40
N LEU A 57 7.72 3.21 3.75
CA LEU A 57 8.16 2.45 2.58
C LEU A 57 8.60 3.38 1.45
N ALA A 58 7.85 4.44 1.16
CA ALA A 58 8.23 5.44 0.17
C ALA A 58 9.55 6.16 0.52
N ALA A 59 9.74 6.50 1.79
CA ALA A 59 10.98 7.11 2.28
C ALA A 59 12.16 6.13 2.19
N LEU A 60 11.97 4.86 2.55
CA LEU A 60 12.94 3.78 2.44
C LEU A 60 13.38 3.58 0.99
N THR A 61 12.42 3.35 0.09
CA THR A 61 12.67 3.16 -1.34
C THR A 61 13.39 4.36 -1.93
N THR A 62 13.01 5.59 -1.55
CA THR A 62 13.69 6.79 -2.03
C THR A 62 15.12 6.87 -1.49
N TYR A 63 15.30 6.73 -0.18
CA TYR A 63 16.58 6.93 0.50
C TYR A 63 17.63 5.89 0.10
N ALA A 64 17.24 4.61 -0.02
CA ALA A 64 18.13 3.52 -0.38
C ALA A 64 18.73 3.66 -1.80
N ARG A 65 18.11 4.45 -2.69
CA ARG A 65 18.59 4.65 -4.07
C ARG A 65 19.84 5.51 -4.19
N GLY A 66 20.14 6.35 -3.19
CA GLY A 66 21.31 7.25 -3.21
C GLY A 66 21.24 8.38 -4.25
N ARG A 67 20.11 8.55 -4.97
CA ARG A 67 19.91 9.62 -5.94
C ARG A 67 18.46 10.06 -6.02
N GLY A 68 18.25 11.34 -6.27
CA GLY A 68 16.93 11.94 -6.41
C GLY A 68 16.17 11.37 -7.61
N GLY A 69 14.84 11.30 -7.52
CA GLY A 69 13.99 11.00 -8.67
C GLY A 69 13.90 12.16 -9.67
N ARG A 70 14.10 13.40 -9.20
CA ARG A 70 14.15 14.63 -10.01
C ARG A 70 15.38 15.44 -9.59
N GLY A 71 16.10 16.01 -10.56
CA GLY A 71 17.31 16.81 -10.33
C GLY A 71 18.60 15.99 -10.17
N SER A 72 19.66 16.64 -9.68
CA SER A 72 21.03 16.10 -9.60
C SER A 72 21.46 15.71 -8.17
N LEU A 73 20.54 15.66 -7.21
CA LEU A 73 20.87 15.34 -5.83
C LEU A 73 21.34 13.87 -5.72
N VAL A 74 22.53 13.67 -5.16
CA VAL A 74 23.13 12.36 -4.89
C VAL A 74 23.58 12.33 -3.42
N TRP A 75 23.45 11.17 -2.79
CA TRP A 75 23.93 10.93 -1.42
C TRP A 75 24.36 9.47 -1.26
N GLN A 76 25.20 9.20 -0.26
CA GLN A 76 25.52 7.83 0.14
C GLN A 76 24.47 7.35 1.16
N PRO A 77 23.63 6.36 0.84
CA PRO A 77 22.68 5.83 1.81
C PRO A 77 23.40 5.26 3.04
N LEU A 78 22.90 5.61 4.22
CA LEU A 78 23.44 5.13 5.49
C LEU A 78 22.72 3.85 5.92
N PRO A 79 23.42 2.71 6.14
CA PRO A 79 22.80 1.44 6.53
C PRO A 79 21.91 1.57 7.77
N ALA A 80 22.39 2.27 8.81
CA ALA A 80 21.62 2.47 10.04
C ALA A 80 20.26 3.17 9.82
N VAL A 81 20.18 4.09 8.84
CA VAL A 81 18.93 4.78 8.50
C VAL A 81 18.01 3.89 7.65
N ILE A 82 18.59 3.08 6.75
CA ILE A 82 17.84 2.07 5.99
C ILE A 82 17.18 1.07 6.94
N ASP A 83 17.96 0.51 7.85
CA ASP A 83 17.46 -0.46 8.83
C ASP A 83 16.42 0.15 9.77
N ALA A 84 16.58 1.44 10.13
CA ALA A 84 15.62 2.14 10.95
C ALA A 84 14.30 2.39 10.21
N LEU A 85 14.34 2.74 8.92
CA LEU A 85 13.14 2.90 8.09
C LEU A 85 12.41 1.57 7.88
N ASP A 86 13.15 0.48 7.64
CA ASP A 86 12.59 -0.87 7.52
C ASP A 86 11.88 -1.30 8.81
N ARG A 87 12.52 -1.16 9.97
CA ARG A 87 11.85 -1.42 11.26
C ARG A 87 10.64 -0.52 11.49
N ALA A 88 10.77 0.77 11.17
CA ALA A 88 9.70 1.73 11.36
C ALA A 88 8.46 1.37 10.53
N PHE A 89 8.62 0.80 9.32
CA PHE A 89 7.50 0.37 8.48
C PHE A 89 6.57 -0.58 9.23
N TYR A 90 7.10 -1.60 9.91
CA TYR A 90 6.31 -2.54 10.70
C TYR A 90 5.80 -1.92 12.01
N LEU A 91 6.60 -1.10 12.69
CA LEU A 91 6.15 -0.38 13.89
C LEU A 91 4.94 0.53 13.60
N ALA A 92 4.90 1.10 12.39
CA ALA A 92 3.82 1.97 11.96
C ALA A 92 2.50 1.22 11.70
N PHE A 93 2.46 -0.11 11.70
CA PHE A 93 1.20 -0.85 11.58
C PHE A 93 0.26 -0.48 12.74
N GLY A 94 0.82 -0.24 13.93
CA GLY A 94 0.06 0.21 15.10
C GLY A 94 -0.47 1.65 15.02
N THR A 95 -0.24 2.38 13.92
CA THR A 95 -0.86 3.71 13.68
C THR A 95 -2.14 3.60 12.84
N VAL A 96 -2.44 2.43 12.29
CA VAL A 96 -3.61 2.19 11.46
C VAL A 96 -4.74 1.68 12.36
N GLU A 97 -5.91 2.30 12.24
CA GLU A 97 -7.11 1.88 12.96
C GLU A 97 -7.86 0.84 12.14
N ALA A 98 -8.23 -0.28 12.76
CA ALA A 98 -9.01 -1.32 12.11
C ALA A 98 -10.45 -0.85 11.88
N THR A 99 -11.01 -1.16 10.72
CA THR A 99 -12.43 -0.96 10.41
C THR A 99 -13.31 -2.04 11.07
N GLY A 100 -12.72 -3.19 11.40
CA GLY A 100 -13.43 -4.34 11.98
C GLY A 100 -14.32 -5.08 10.99
N LYS A 101 -14.22 -4.76 9.70
CA LYS A 101 -15.01 -5.34 8.61
C LYS A 101 -14.39 -6.62 8.07
N ARG A 102 -15.17 -7.42 7.36
CA ARG A 102 -14.68 -8.57 6.57
C ARG A 102 -14.20 -8.06 5.22
N ILE A 103 -12.90 -8.06 5.00
CA ILE A 103 -12.30 -7.46 3.80
C ILE A 103 -11.73 -8.53 2.88
N VAL A 104 -12.11 -8.48 1.61
CA VAL A 104 -11.44 -9.21 0.53
C VAL A 104 -10.46 -8.28 -0.15
N LEU A 105 -9.17 -8.61 -0.08
CA LEU A 105 -8.10 -7.92 -0.79
C LEU A 105 -7.78 -8.69 -2.07
N ALA A 106 -7.98 -8.04 -3.21
CA ALA A 106 -7.66 -8.60 -4.51
C ALA A 106 -6.43 -7.90 -5.08
N LEU A 107 -5.32 -8.64 -5.19
CA LEU A 107 -4.06 -8.15 -5.70
C LEU A 107 -3.94 -8.54 -7.17
N ASP A 108 -3.90 -7.56 -8.06
CA ASP A 108 -3.54 -7.79 -9.44
C ASP A 108 -2.09 -8.26 -9.48
N VAL A 109 -1.87 -9.45 -10.04
CA VAL A 109 -0.52 -10.01 -10.22
C VAL A 109 -0.08 -10.03 -11.67
N SER A 110 -0.81 -9.39 -12.57
CA SER A 110 -0.45 -9.26 -13.99
C SER A 110 0.94 -8.65 -14.19
N GLY A 111 1.50 -8.87 -15.39
CA GLY A 111 2.86 -8.43 -15.72
C GLY A 111 3.06 -6.91 -15.59
N SER A 112 2.01 -6.12 -15.87
CA SER A 112 2.04 -4.66 -15.83
C SER A 112 2.30 -4.11 -14.41
N MET A 113 1.91 -4.86 -13.38
CA MET A 113 2.17 -4.52 -11.97
C MET A 113 3.66 -4.47 -11.58
N HIS A 114 4.57 -5.02 -12.40
CA HIS A 114 6.02 -4.85 -12.22
C HIS A 114 6.52 -3.49 -12.72
N GLY A 115 5.80 -2.89 -13.67
CA GLY A 115 6.15 -1.63 -14.30
C GLY A 115 5.52 -0.44 -13.58
N GLY A 116 6.13 0.73 -13.72
CA GLY A 116 5.56 1.99 -13.25
C GLY A 116 6.13 2.48 -11.91
N THR A 117 5.51 3.54 -11.42
CA THR A 117 5.97 4.27 -10.24
C THR A 117 4.76 4.78 -9.47
N VAL A 118 4.62 4.31 -8.24
CA VAL A 118 3.53 4.69 -7.34
C VAL A 118 3.86 6.02 -6.67
N ALA A 119 2.92 6.98 -6.70
CA ALA A 119 3.06 8.33 -6.12
C ALA A 119 4.37 9.07 -6.46
N GLY A 120 4.95 8.83 -7.64
CA GLY A 120 6.22 9.45 -8.04
C GLY A 120 7.46 8.91 -7.30
N VAL A 121 7.31 7.86 -6.50
CA VAL A 121 8.38 7.19 -5.76
C VAL A 121 9.06 6.17 -6.67
N VAL A 122 10.09 6.62 -7.39
CA VAL A 122 10.80 5.74 -8.33
C VAL A 122 11.38 4.53 -7.58
N GLY A 123 11.08 3.33 -8.07
CA GLY A 123 11.44 2.06 -7.43
C GLY A 123 10.33 1.43 -6.59
N LEU A 124 9.24 2.17 -6.31
CA LEU A 124 8.02 1.61 -5.71
C LEU A 124 7.05 1.24 -6.83
N THR A 125 7.03 -0.05 -7.17
CA THR A 125 6.15 -0.58 -8.22
C THR A 125 4.74 -0.81 -7.66
N PRO A 126 3.70 -0.86 -8.51
CA PRO A 126 2.34 -1.23 -8.12
C PRO A 126 2.27 -2.51 -7.31
N ARG A 127 3.03 -3.54 -7.71
CA ARG A 127 3.11 -4.82 -7.01
C ARG A 127 3.62 -4.66 -5.57
N VAL A 128 4.73 -3.94 -5.39
CA VAL A 128 5.28 -3.72 -4.05
C VAL A 128 4.32 -2.90 -3.20
N GLY A 129 3.66 -1.89 -3.77
CA GLY A 129 2.64 -1.10 -3.08
C GLY A 129 1.42 -1.94 -2.67
N ALA A 130 0.91 -2.79 -3.58
CA ALA A 130 -0.23 -3.68 -3.32
C ALA A 130 0.11 -4.72 -2.24
N ALA A 131 1.29 -5.33 -2.31
CA ALA A 131 1.78 -6.27 -1.29
C ALA A 131 1.93 -5.59 0.08
N ALA A 132 2.45 -4.35 0.11
CA ALA A 132 2.59 -3.60 1.35
C ALA A 132 1.22 -3.28 1.97
N MET A 133 0.24 -2.87 1.16
CA MET A 133 -1.10 -2.64 1.66
C MET A 133 -1.79 -3.91 2.12
N ALA A 134 -1.63 -5.01 1.39
CA ALA A 134 -2.17 -6.29 1.80
C ALA A 134 -1.59 -6.75 3.14
N LEU A 135 -0.29 -6.56 3.34
CA LEU A 135 0.39 -6.88 4.60
C LEU A 135 -0.09 -5.98 5.76
N VAL A 136 -0.21 -4.67 5.54
CA VAL A 136 -0.72 -3.72 6.55
C VAL A 136 -2.15 -4.11 6.95
N THR A 137 -3.04 -4.31 5.98
CA THR A 137 -4.42 -4.66 6.26
C THR A 137 -4.53 -6.02 6.95
N ALA A 138 -3.78 -7.03 6.51
CA ALA A 138 -3.76 -8.35 7.16
C ALA A 138 -3.23 -8.30 8.60
N ALA A 139 -2.36 -7.34 8.93
CA ALA A 139 -1.84 -7.17 10.28
C ALA A 139 -2.77 -6.41 11.22
N VAL A 140 -3.72 -5.64 10.68
CA VAL A 140 -4.57 -4.72 11.45
C VAL A 140 -6.01 -5.21 11.54
N GLU A 141 -6.55 -5.76 10.46
CA GLU A 141 -7.95 -6.19 10.39
C GLU A 141 -8.12 -7.63 10.88
N PRO A 142 -9.18 -7.93 11.65
CA PRO A 142 -9.39 -9.25 12.22
C PRO A 142 -9.82 -10.30 11.18
N GLN A 143 -10.42 -9.87 10.07
CA GLN A 143 -11.00 -10.76 9.05
C GLN A 143 -10.62 -10.29 7.64
N VAL A 144 -9.52 -10.83 7.13
CA VAL A 144 -9.01 -10.52 5.79
C VAL A 144 -8.90 -11.80 4.96
N THR A 145 -9.47 -11.76 3.76
CA THR A 145 -9.24 -12.77 2.73
C THR A 145 -8.42 -12.14 1.62
N THR A 146 -7.20 -12.63 1.42
CA THR A 146 -6.34 -12.14 0.34
C THR A 146 -6.39 -13.11 -0.83
N VAL A 147 -6.62 -12.57 -2.01
CA VAL A 147 -6.58 -13.29 -3.28
C VAL A 147 -5.69 -12.54 -4.26
N ALA A 148 -4.85 -13.26 -4.99
CA ALA A 148 -4.26 -12.75 -6.21
C ALA A 148 -5.17 -13.06 -7.39
N PHE A 149 -5.13 -12.19 -8.38
CA PHE A 149 -5.88 -12.41 -9.60
C PHE A 149 -5.13 -12.02 -10.86
N SER A 150 -5.36 -12.83 -11.88
CA SER A 150 -5.03 -12.57 -13.28
C SER A 150 -6.12 -13.24 -14.14
N HIS A 151 -5.77 -14.27 -14.94
CA HIS A 151 -6.75 -15.14 -15.58
C HIS A 151 -7.46 -16.08 -14.59
N GLU A 152 -6.85 -16.39 -13.46
CA GLU A 152 -7.42 -17.18 -12.35
C GLU A 152 -7.41 -16.40 -11.04
N MET A 153 -8.24 -16.84 -10.09
CA MET A 153 -8.26 -16.33 -8.71
C MET A 153 -7.53 -17.32 -7.82
N VAL A 154 -6.46 -16.86 -7.17
CA VAL A 154 -5.61 -17.69 -6.31
C VAL A 154 -5.61 -17.13 -4.90
N PRO A 155 -6.14 -17.85 -3.90
CA PRO A 155 -6.00 -17.45 -2.50
C PRO A 155 -4.52 -17.33 -2.09
N ILE A 156 -4.17 -16.24 -1.41
CA ILE A 156 -2.84 -16.02 -0.84
C ILE A 156 -2.96 -15.94 0.67
N ALA A 157 -2.18 -16.75 1.37
CA ALA A 157 -2.00 -16.59 2.81
C ALA A 157 -0.98 -15.51 3.10
N ILE A 158 -1.41 -14.40 3.71
CA ILE A 158 -0.52 -13.38 4.27
C ILE A 158 -0.67 -13.42 5.78
N SER A 159 0.44 -13.59 6.49
CA SER A 159 0.44 -13.53 7.95
C SER A 159 0.87 -12.15 8.46
N PRO A 160 0.35 -11.67 9.60
CA PRO A 160 0.72 -10.38 10.18
C PRO A 160 2.22 -10.16 10.42
N GLY A 161 2.97 -11.25 10.67
CA GLY A 161 4.41 -11.24 10.94
C GLY A 161 5.28 -11.48 9.69
N GLN A 162 4.69 -11.59 8.51
CA GLN A 162 5.42 -11.86 7.28
C GLN A 162 6.23 -10.64 6.84
N ARG A 163 7.40 -10.86 6.23
CA ARG A 163 8.18 -9.77 5.63
C ARG A 163 7.56 -9.36 4.31
N LEU A 164 7.63 -8.06 3.98
CA LEU A 164 7.14 -7.53 2.72
C LEU A 164 7.75 -8.27 1.50
N ASP A 165 9.05 -8.54 1.51
CA ASP A 165 9.73 -9.24 0.41
C ASP A 165 9.20 -10.67 0.20
N ASP A 166 8.77 -11.34 1.27
CA ASP A 166 8.16 -12.66 1.17
C ASP A 166 6.76 -12.60 0.56
N VAL A 167 5.98 -11.56 0.89
CA VAL A 167 4.66 -11.32 0.27
C VAL A 167 4.83 -11.01 -1.22
N VAL A 168 5.77 -10.13 -1.57
CA VAL A 168 6.08 -9.80 -2.96
C VAL A 168 6.50 -11.05 -3.73
N ARG A 169 7.37 -11.89 -3.17
CA ARG A 169 7.79 -13.16 -3.79
C ARG A 169 6.61 -14.10 -4.00
N ALA A 170 5.74 -14.27 -3.00
CA ALA A 170 4.54 -15.11 -3.12
C ALA A 170 3.60 -14.65 -4.25
N THR A 171 3.54 -13.34 -4.53
CA THR A 171 2.77 -12.80 -5.65
C THR A 171 3.49 -12.88 -7.01
N ASN A 172 4.82 -12.99 -7.02
CA ASN A 172 5.62 -13.05 -8.26
C ASN A 172 5.56 -14.41 -8.95
N ASP A 173 5.46 -15.48 -8.17
CA ASP A 173 5.52 -16.84 -8.69
C ASP A 173 4.17 -17.31 -9.27
N LEU A 174 3.17 -16.42 -9.32
CA LEU A 174 1.84 -16.72 -9.82
C LEU A 174 1.73 -16.49 -11.34
N PRO A 175 0.94 -17.32 -12.05
CA PRO A 175 0.72 -17.17 -13.48
C PRO A 175 0.12 -15.80 -13.85
N PHE A 176 0.69 -15.17 -14.89
CA PHE A 176 0.18 -13.90 -15.42
C PHE A 176 -0.99 -14.11 -16.39
N GLY A 177 -1.86 -13.10 -16.50
CA GLY A 177 -3.04 -13.12 -17.34
C GLY A 177 -3.73 -11.76 -17.35
N ALA A 178 -4.82 -11.64 -18.12
CA ALA A 178 -5.57 -10.40 -18.23
C ALA A 178 -6.31 -10.06 -16.91
N THR A 179 -6.35 -8.78 -16.58
CA THR A 179 -6.98 -8.26 -15.35
C THR A 179 -8.49 -8.10 -15.53
N ASP A 180 -9.27 -8.75 -14.65
CA ASP A 180 -10.72 -8.62 -14.59
C ASP A 180 -11.18 -8.33 -13.16
N CYS A 181 -11.49 -7.06 -12.91
CA CYS A 181 -11.91 -6.57 -11.59
C CYS A 181 -13.31 -7.04 -11.18
N ALA A 182 -14.07 -7.73 -12.03
CA ALA A 182 -15.33 -8.35 -11.61
C ALA A 182 -15.10 -9.66 -10.84
N LYS A 183 -13.96 -10.34 -11.09
CA LYS A 183 -13.68 -11.68 -10.55
C LYS A 183 -13.67 -11.78 -9.03
N PRO A 184 -13.13 -10.83 -8.25
CA PRO A 184 -13.12 -10.95 -6.80
C PRO A 184 -14.53 -11.15 -6.20
N MET A 185 -15.52 -10.41 -6.69
CA MET A 185 -16.90 -10.53 -6.22
C MET A 185 -17.57 -11.82 -6.70
N VAL A 186 -17.31 -12.23 -7.96
CA VAL A 186 -17.82 -13.50 -8.50
C VAL A 186 -17.25 -14.69 -7.73
N TRP A 187 -15.93 -14.70 -7.52
CA TRP A 187 -15.22 -15.73 -6.78
C TRP A 187 -15.71 -15.82 -5.34
N ALA A 188 -15.88 -14.68 -4.66
CA ALA A 188 -16.37 -14.66 -3.28
C ALA A 188 -17.78 -15.25 -3.19
N LEU A 189 -18.65 -14.95 -4.16
CA LEU A 189 -19.99 -15.52 -4.22
C LEU A 189 -19.96 -17.04 -4.45
N GLU A 190 -19.16 -17.51 -5.41
CA GLU A 190 -19.04 -18.94 -5.75
C GLU A 190 -18.46 -19.78 -4.60
N ASN A 191 -17.58 -19.18 -3.79
CA ASN A 191 -16.90 -19.85 -2.67
C ASN A 191 -17.57 -19.58 -1.32
N GLY A 192 -18.71 -18.88 -1.28
CA GLY A 192 -19.42 -18.55 -0.04
C GLY A 192 -18.65 -17.63 0.91
N VAL A 193 -17.71 -16.84 0.40
CA VAL A 193 -16.92 -15.87 1.17
C VAL A 193 -17.78 -14.65 1.46
N SER A 194 -17.98 -14.36 2.74
CA SER A 194 -18.72 -13.18 3.19
C SER A 194 -17.78 -11.99 3.35
N ALA A 195 -18.06 -10.90 2.66
CA ALA A 195 -17.23 -9.71 2.57
C ALA A 195 -18.09 -8.46 2.71
N ASP A 196 -17.70 -7.58 3.63
CA ASP A 196 -18.28 -6.24 3.79
C ASP A 196 -17.59 -5.23 2.85
N ALA A 197 -16.35 -5.50 2.45
CA ALA A 197 -15.64 -4.69 1.46
C ALA A 197 -14.74 -5.55 0.55
N PHE A 198 -14.66 -5.13 -0.70
CA PHE A 198 -13.67 -5.59 -1.67
C PHE A 198 -12.71 -4.43 -1.95
N VAL A 199 -11.40 -4.67 -1.82
CA VAL A 199 -10.36 -3.70 -2.20
C VAL A 199 -9.49 -4.33 -3.28
N ILE A 200 -9.52 -3.74 -4.46
CA ILE A 200 -8.79 -4.21 -5.63
C ILE A 200 -7.58 -3.31 -5.84
N TYR A 201 -6.38 -3.87 -5.80
CA TYR A 201 -5.14 -3.17 -6.16
C TYR A 201 -4.71 -3.58 -7.56
N THR A 202 -4.65 -2.62 -8.48
CA THR A 202 -4.27 -2.80 -9.89
C THR A 202 -3.52 -1.57 -10.37
N ASP A 203 -2.83 -1.62 -11.50
CA ASP A 203 -2.10 -0.45 -12.01
C ASP A 203 -3.04 0.52 -12.73
N SER A 204 -3.72 0.07 -13.79
CA SER A 204 -4.49 0.92 -14.69
C SER A 204 -5.47 0.18 -15.64
N GLU A 205 -5.50 -1.15 -15.63
CA GLU A 205 -6.24 -1.96 -16.61
C GLU A 205 -7.42 -2.69 -15.98
N THR A 206 -8.65 -2.34 -16.31
CA THR A 206 -9.76 -2.92 -15.53
C THR A 206 -11.09 -3.08 -16.27
N TRP A 207 -11.04 -3.50 -17.54
CA TRP A 207 -12.13 -4.30 -18.09
C TRP A 207 -11.70 -5.13 -19.31
N PHE A 208 -11.37 -6.40 -19.07
CA PHE A 208 -11.21 -7.41 -20.14
C PHE A 208 -12.35 -8.45 -20.11
N GLY A 209 -13.20 -8.42 -19.09
CA GLY A 209 -14.23 -9.42 -18.81
C GLY A 209 -15.57 -9.20 -19.53
N LYS A 210 -16.48 -10.17 -19.38
CA LYS A 210 -17.87 -10.06 -19.89
C LYS A 210 -18.82 -9.33 -18.94
N ILE A 211 -18.42 -9.19 -17.67
CA ILE A 211 -19.24 -8.63 -16.58
C ILE A 211 -18.55 -7.37 -16.09
N HIS A 212 -19.31 -6.28 -15.89
CA HIS A 212 -18.76 -5.06 -15.31
C HIS A 212 -18.61 -5.22 -13.77
N PRO A 213 -17.55 -4.71 -13.13
CA PRO A 213 -17.36 -4.82 -11.67
C PRO A 213 -18.56 -4.33 -10.85
N ALA A 214 -19.22 -3.25 -11.28
CA ALA A 214 -20.47 -2.77 -10.67
C ALA A 214 -21.59 -3.83 -10.68
N GLN A 215 -21.76 -4.54 -11.79
CA GLN A 215 -22.77 -5.61 -11.92
C GLN A 215 -22.42 -6.79 -11.01
N ALA A 216 -21.14 -7.17 -10.93
CA ALA A 216 -20.69 -8.24 -10.05
C ALA A 216 -20.91 -7.89 -8.56
N LEU A 217 -20.67 -6.64 -8.17
CA LEU A 217 -20.95 -6.16 -6.82
C LEU A 217 -22.45 -6.15 -6.50
N GLN A 218 -23.29 -5.66 -7.43
CA GLN A 218 -24.75 -5.68 -7.27
C GLN A 218 -25.28 -7.11 -7.11
N GLU A 219 -24.78 -8.05 -7.91
CA GLU A 219 -25.17 -9.46 -7.82
C GLU A 219 -24.72 -10.10 -6.50
N TYR A 220 -23.50 -9.79 -6.04
CA TYR A 220 -23.01 -10.21 -4.73
C TYR A 220 -23.91 -9.71 -3.60
N ARG A 221 -24.24 -8.41 -3.58
CA ARG A 221 -25.15 -7.79 -2.60
C ARG A 221 -26.53 -8.47 -2.63
N ARG A 222 -27.09 -8.68 -3.83
CA ARG A 222 -28.41 -9.29 -4.01
C ARG A 222 -28.48 -10.73 -3.49
N LYS A 223 -27.44 -11.54 -3.74
CA LYS A 223 -27.42 -12.96 -3.35
C LYS A 223 -27.05 -13.20 -1.90
N THR A 224 -26.23 -12.33 -1.30
CA THR A 224 -25.76 -12.50 0.08
C THR A 224 -26.56 -11.66 1.09
N GLY A 225 -27.25 -10.61 0.64
CA GLY A 225 -27.87 -9.62 1.50
C GLY A 225 -26.87 -8.70 2.22
N ILE A 226 -25.57 -8.81 1.93
CA ILE A 226 -24.52 -7.98 2.54
C ILE A 226 -24.40 -6.67 1.75
N PRO A 227 -24.45 -5.49 2.40
CA PRO A 227 -24.26 -4.20 1.74
C PRO A 227 -22.77 -3.96 1.44
N ALA A 228 -22.14 -4.86 0.69
CA ALA A 228 -20.71 -4.86 0.44
C ALA A 228 -20.26 -3.60 -0.32
N ARG A 229 -19.11 -3.04 0.04
CA ARG A 229 -18.49 -1.90 -0.65
C ARG A 229 -17.40 -2.38 -1.60
N LEU A 230 -17.13 -1.61 -2.67
CA LEU A 230 -16.01 -1.86 -3.58
C LEU A 230 -15.09 -0.63 -3.63
N VAL A 231 -13.80 -0.88 -3.46
CA VAL A 231 -12.75 0.10 -3.69
C VAL A 231 -11.83 -0.43 -4.77
N VAL A 232 -11.60 0.35 -5.83
CA VAL A 232 -10.58 0.04 -6.83
C VAL A 232 -9.46 1.05 -6.75
N VAL A 233 -8.26 0.56 -6.53
CA VAL A 233 -7.05 1.36 -6.32
C VAL A 233 -6.18 1.29 -7.56
N ALA A 234 -6.15 2.41 -8.28
CA ALA A 234 -5.28 2.72 -9.39
C ALA A 234 -3.85 3.04 -8.91
N MET A 235 -2.99 2.05 -8.85
CA MET A 235 -1.62 2.26 -8.38
C MET A 235 -0.81 3.12 -9.37
N THR A 236 -1.20 3.16 -10.65
CA THR A 236 -0.66 4.09 -11.65
C THR A 236 -1.78 4.91 -12.30
N SER A 237 -1.50 6.17 -12.62
CA SER A 237 -2.50 7.08 -13.19
C SER A 237 -2.54 6.96 -14.71
N SER A 238 -3.55 6.28 -15.25
CA SER A 238 -3.89 6.33 -16.68
C SER A 238 -5.18 7.11 -16.99
N GLY A 239 -5.90 7.59 -15.96
CA GLY A 239 -7.19 8.27 -16.11
C GLY A 239 -8.31 7.29 -16.43
N PHE A 240 -8.88 6.65 -15.40
CA PHE A 240 -9.97 5.69 -15.55
C PHE A 240 -11.06 5.89 -14.49
N SER A 241 -12.21 5.27 -14.73
CA SER A 241 -13.31 5.17 -13.77
C SER A 241 -13.99 3.79 -13.93
N ILE A 242 -14.07 3.05 -12.83
CA ILE A 242 -14.70 1.72 -12.71
C ILE A 242 -15.87 1.79 -11.74
N ALA A 243 -15.75 2.63 -10.71
CA ALA A 243 -16.83 2.92 -9.79
C ALA A 243 -17.99 3.58 -10.54
N ASP A 244 -19.20 3.03 -10.37
CA ASP A 244 -20.40 3.69 -10.87
C ASP A 244 -20.61 4.99 -10.08
N PRO A 245 -20.62 6.18 -10.72
CA PRO A 245 -20.82 7.45 -10.02
C PRO A 245 -22.14 7.53 -9.23
N ASN A 246 -23.11 6.65 -9.52
CA ASN A 246 -24.40 6.60 -8.84
C ASN A 246 -24.46 5.58 -7.69
N ASP A 247 -23.40 4.80 -7.46
CA ASP A 247 -23.33 3.81 -6.38
C ASP A 247 -22.44 4.34 -5.24
N ALA A 248 -23.07 4.78 -4.15
CA ALA A 248 -22.36 5.29 -2.97
C ALA A 248 -21.49 4.23 -2.26
N GLY A 249 -21.63 2.96 -2.61
CA GLY A 249 -20.79 1.86 -2.13
C GLY A 249 -19.68 1.46 -3.10
N MET A 250 -19.36 2.30 -4.10
CA MET A 250 -18.19 2.14 -4.96
C MET A 250 -17.26 3.36 -4.88
N LEU A 251 -15.94 3.13 -4.83
CA LEU A 251 -14.92 4.17 -4.78
C LEU A 251 -13.75 3.84 -5.72
N ASP A 252 -13.40 4.77 -6.60
CA ASP A 252 -12.13 4.75 -7.33
C ASP A 252 -11.09 5.61 -6.59
N VAL A 253 -9.92 5.02 -6.33
CA VAL A 253 -8.77 5.73 -5.78
C VAL A 253 -7.72 5.86 -6.88
N VAL A 254 -7.58 7.07 -7.43
CA VAL A 254 -6.67 7.34 -8.55
C VAL A 254 -5.29 7.76 -8.06
N GLY A 255 -4.27 6.97 -8.37
CA GLY A 255 -2.95 7.09 -7.77
C GLY A 255 -2.93 6.50 -6.36
N PHE A 256 -1.72 6.39 -5.78
CA PHE A 256 -1.59 5.82 -4.44
C PHE A 256 -0.54 6.57 -3.63
N ASP A 257 -1.01 7.62 -2.93
CA ASP A 257 -0.19 8.43 -2.04
C ASP A 257 -0.37 8.04 -0.56
N ALA A 258 0.26 8.79 0.33
CA ALA A 258 0.22 8.50 1.76
C ALA A 258 -1.16 8.74 2.42
N ALA A 259 -2.11 9.40 1.74
CA ALA A 259 -3.45 9.67 2.24
C ALA A 259 -4.47 8.61 1.80
N ALA A 260 -4.24 7.96 0.66
CA ALA A 260 -5.14 6.93 0.12
C ALA A 260 -5.57 5.86 1.15
N PRO A 261 -4.69 5.27 1.98
CA PRO A 261 -5.09 4.25 2.96
C PRO A 261 -6.17 4.71 3.95
N GLN A 262 -6.09 5.96 4.42
CA GLN A 262 -7.09 6.50 5.35
C GLN A 262 -8.44 6.66 4.67
N VAL A 263 -8.45 7.17 3.43
CA VAL A 263 -9.68 7.32 2.64
C VAL A 263 -10.36 5.96 2.41
N ILE A 264 -9.57 4.93 2.10
CA ILE A 264 -10.07 3.56 1.93
C ILE A 264 -10.70 3.07 3.24
N SER A 265 -10.02 3.26 4.38
CA SER A 265 -10.49 2.81 5.69
C SER A 265 -11.78 3.53 6.09
N ASP A 266 -11.83 4.86 5.95
CA ASP A 266 -13.01 5.67 6.26
C ASP A 266 -14.19 5.27 5.35
N PHE A 267 -13.94 5.00 4.07
CA PHE A 267 -14.95 4.53 3.15
C PHE A 267 -15.49 3.14 3.52
N ILE A 268 -14.64 2.23 3.97
CA ILE A 268 -15.04 0.87 4.35
C ILE A 268 -15.79 0.85 5.69
N ALA A 269 -15.41 1.72 6.64
CA ALA A 269 -15.97 1.73 7.98
C ALA A 269 -17.44 2.19 8.02
N ASN A 270 -17.78 3.16 7.17
CA ASN A 270 -19.13 3.73 7.06
C ASN A 270 -20.15 2.75 6.48
#